data_AF-A0A2D9LXH6-F1
#
_entry.id   AF-A0A2D9LXH6-F1
#
_cell.length_a   1.000
_cell.length_b   1.000
_cell.length_c   1.000
_cell.angle_alpha   90.00
_cell.angle_beta   90.00
_cell.angle_gamma   90.00
#
_symmetry.space_group_name_H-M   'P 1'
#
loop_
_entity.id
_entity.type
_entity.pdbx_description
1 polymer ?
#
loop_
_entity_poly.entity_id
_entity_poly.type
_entity_poly.pdbx_seq_one_letter_code
_entity_poly.pdbx_strand_id
1 'polypeptide(L)'
;MFVEDEPTEEWPMTNLISNDPREIVAEHLETLRAYATKALDNGEQLTEEELADKAHRFQEFQTLCASFDVSEKEIVILVLKQMMREPKRCGCPT
;
A
#
# COMPACT_ATOMS: atom_id res chain seq x y z
N MET A 1 26.28 41.16 4.83
CA MET A 1 26.57 39.86 5.45
C MET A 1 25.33 39.00 5.24
N PHE A 2 25.47 37.93 4.43
CA PHE A 2 24.74 36.64 4.38
C PHE A 2 23.24 36.67 4.79
N VAL A 3 22.24 36.61 3.89
CA VAL A 3 21.68 35.48 3.09
C VAL A 3 21.79 34.09 3.73
N GLU A 4 20.63 33.43 3.86
CA GLU A 4 20.29 31.98 3.99
C GLU A 4 18.97 31.95 4.82
N ASP A 5 17.77 32.02 4.24
CA ASP A 5 17.03 30.99 3.50
C ASP A 5 17.02 29.62 4.19
N GLU A 6 15.95 29.34 4.94
CA GLU A 6 15.41 27.99 5.06
C GLU A 6 13.91 28.08 5.38
N PRO A 7 13.02 27.77 4.43
CA PRO A 7 11.61 27.53 4.72
C PRO A 7 11.52 26.17 5.41
N THR A 8 11.08 26.13 6.67
CA THR A 8 10.74 24.85 7.29
C THR A 8 9.49 24.36 6.60
N GLU A 9 9.68 23.52 5.59
CA GLU A 9 8.64 22.79 4.89
C GLU A 9 7.87 22.01 5.94
N GLU A 10 6.80 22.62 6.42
CA GLU A 10 5.68 21.97 7.07
C GLU A 10 5.08 21.02 6.04
N TRP A 11 5.67 19.82 5.99
CA TRP A 11 5.18 18.68 5.24
C TRP A 11 3.67 18.65 5.43
N PRO A 12 2.86 18.67 4.36
CA PRO A 12 1.46 18.37 4.53
C PRO A 12 1.42 16.92 5.00
N MET A 13 1.28 16.71 6.32
CA MET A 13 0.55 15.56 6.83
C MET A 13 -0.78 15.64 6.09
N THR A 14 -0.91 14.86 5.03
CA THR A 14 -2.14 14.66 4.30
C THR A 14 -3.10 13.94 5.23
N ASN A 15 -3.62 14.68 6.22
CA ASN A 15 -4.86 14.38 6.91
C ASN A 15 -6.00 14.70 5.94
N LEU A 16 -6.00 14.02 4.80
CA LEU A 16 -7.21 13.74 4.08
C LEU A 16 -7.84 12.57 4.80
N ILE A 17 -8.46 12.85 5.96
CA ILE A 17 -9.48 11.95 6.52
C ILE A 17 -10.66 12.06 5.57
N SER A 18 -10.53 11.43 4.41
CA SER A 18 -11.66 11.13 3.58
C SER A 18 -12.51 10.14 4.35
N ASN A 19 -13.64 10.62 4.86
CA ASN A 19 -14.68 9.79 5.46
C ASN A 19 -15.32 8.82 4.44
N ASP A 20 -14.88 8.87 3.17
CA ASP A 20 -15.26 7.93 2.15
C ASP A 20 -14.61 6.57 2.41
N PRO A 21 -15.40 5.52 2.70
CA PRO A 21 -14.88 4.19 2.99
C PRO A 21 -14.06 3.63 1.82
N ARG A 22 -14.29 4.13 0.59
CA ARG A 22 -13.51 3.76 -0.59
C ARG A 22 -12.06 4.26 -0.52
N GLU A 23 -11.83 5.45 0.02
CA GLU A 23 -10.48 6.02 0.10
C GLU A 23 -9.67 5.34 1.20
N ILE A 24 -10.30 5.02 2.34
CA ILE A 24 -9.71 4.21 3.41
C ILE A 24 -9.28 2.83 2.89
N VAL A 25 -10.16 2.18 2.12
CA VAL A 25 -9.89 0.89 1.46
C VAL A 25 -8.73 1.00 0.47
N ALA A 26 -8.67 2.08 -0.31
CA ALA A 26 -7.59 2.31 -1.26
C ALA A 26 -6.25 2.48 -0.52
N GLU A 27 -6.21 3.29 0.54
CA GLU A 27 -5.01 3.49 1.35
C GLU A 27 -4.52 2.18 1.98
N HIS A 28 -5.42 1.39 2.57
CA HIS A 28 -5.07 0.09 3.14
C HIS A 28 -4.51 -0.87 2.08
N LEU A 29 -5.09 -0.89 0.87
CA LEU A 29 -4.57 -1.70 -0.23
C LEU A 29 -3.19 -1.24 -0.70
N GLU A 30 -2.95 0.07 -0.78
CA GLU A 30 -1.65 0.61 -1.17
C GLU A 30 -0.57 0.25 -0.15
N THR A 31 -0.86 0.36 1.14
CA THR A 31 0.11 -0.03 2.19
C THR A 31 0.35 -1.53 2.24
N LEU A 32 -0.69 -2.36 2.14
CA LEU A 32 -0.54 -3.82 2.07
C LEU A 32 0.30 -4.24 0.86
N ARG A 33 0.19 -3.52 -0.26
CA ARG A 33 1.05 -3.71 -1.44
C ARG A 33 2.49 -3.27 -1.17
N ALA A 34 2.71 -2.14 -0.53
CA ALA A 34 4.06 -1.71 -0.18
C ALA A 34 4.77 -2.77 0.68
N TYR A 35 4.09 -3.33 1.68
CA TYR A 35 4.63 -4.41 2.50
C TYR A 35 4.88 -5.70 1.71
N ALA A 36 3.96 -6.08 0.82
CA ALA A 36 4.16 -7.25 -0.02
C ALA A 36 5.32 -7.06 -1.03
N THR A 37 5.53 -5.86 -1.58
CA THR A 37 6.68 -5.54 -2.44
C THR A 37 7.98 -5.65 -1.64
N LYS A 38 8.02 -5.01 -0.47
CA LYS A 38 9.18 -5.06 0.43
C LYS A 38 9.55 -6.50 0.80
N ALA A 39 8.57 -7.31 1.19
CA ALA A 39 8.81 -8.69 1.62
C ALA A 39 9.10 -9.66 0.47
N LEU A 40 8.39 -9.55 -0.66
CA LEU A 40 8.40 -10.56 -1.72
C LEU A 40 9.29 -10.20 -2.91
N ASP A 41 9.36 -8.92 -3.29
CA ASP A 41 10.18 -8.44 -4.43
C ASP A 41 11.59 -8.08 -3.98
N ASN A 42 11.71 -7.30 -2.90
CA ASN A 42 13.01 -6.87 -2.37
C ASN A 42 13.64 -7.90 -1.43
N GLY A 43 12.86 -8.88 -0.93
CA GLY A 43 13.33 -9.87 0.04
C GLY A 43 13.67 -9.29 1.42
N GLU A 44 13.14 -8.11 1.75
CA GLU A 44 13.38 -7.44 3.02
C GLU A 44 12.46 -7.99 4.12
N GLN A 45 12.96 -8.03 5.35
CA GLN A 45 12.12 -8.38 6.49
C GLN A 45 11.29 -7.17 6.92
N LEU A 46 9.99 -7.39 7.13
CA LEU A 46 9.12 -6.39 7.77
C LEU A 46 9.47 -6.30 9.25
N THR A 47 9.50 -5.08 9.78
CA THR A 47 9.67 -4.86 11.22
C THR A 47 8.43 -5.32 11.99
N GLU A 48 8.55 -5.44 13.32
CA GLU A 48 7.40 -5.79 14.17
C GLU A 48 6.25 -4.77 14.04
N GLU A 49 6.58 -3.48 13.89
CA GLU A 49 5.60 -2.42 13.67
C GLU A 49 4.88 -2.58 12.32
N GLU A 50 5.64 -2.86 11.25
CA GLU A 50 5.07 -3.10 9.92
C GLU A 50 4.21 -4.37 9.89
N LEU A 51 4.59 -5.41 10.63
CA LEU A 51 3.79 -6.63 10.76
C LEU A 51 2.48 -6.38 11.51
N ALA A 52 2.50 -5.57 12.57
CA ALA A 52 1.32 -5.18 13.32
C ALA A 52 0.38 -4.31 12.46
N ASP A 53 0.92 -3.31 11.75
CA ASP A 53 0.14 -2.46 10.84
C ASP A 53 -0.46 -3.30 9.69
N LYS A 54 0.32 -4.19 9.08
CA LYS A 54 -0.15 -5.14 8.06
C LYS A 54 -1.32 -5.97 8.59
N ALA A 55 -1.21 -6.52 9.81
CA ALA A 55 -2.26 -7.33 10.41
C ALA A 55 -3.54 -6.50 10.65
N HIS A 56 -3.38 -5.27 11.17
CA HIS A 56 -4.51 -4.37 11.42
C HIS A 56 -5.23 -3.99 10.12
N ARG A 57 -4.50 -3.50 9.11
CA ARG A 57 -5.07 -3.13 7.80
C ARG A 57 -5.72 -4.32 7.09
N PHE A 58 -5.13 -5.51 7.20
CA PHE A 58 -5.71 -6.71 6.62
C PHE A 58 -7.01 -7.13 7.30
N GLN A 59 -7.09 -6.98 8.62
CA GLN A 59 -8.32 -7.25 9.39
C GLN A 59 -9.45 -6.26 9.04
N GLU A 60 -9.13 -4.97 8.93
CA GLU A 60 -10.08 -3.94 8.49
C GLU A 60 -10.58 -4.25 7.07
N PHE A 61 -9.67 -4.59 6.17
CA PHE A 61 -10.00 -4.94 4.79
C PHE A 61 -10.86 -6.22 4.70
N GLN A 62 -10.57 -7.23 5.53
CA GLN A 62 -11.37 -8.45 5.63
C GLN A 62 -12.78 -8.16 6.14
N THR A 63 -12.91 -7.29 7.15
CA THR A 63 -14.21 -6.88 7.70
C THR A 63 -15.07 -6.17 6.64
N LEU A 64 -14.46 -5.33 5.83
CA LEU A 64 -15.14 -4.65 4.73
C LEU A 64 -15.54 -5.63 3.61
N CYS A 65 -14.63 -6.54 3.26
CA CYS A 65 -14.84 -7.56 2.23
C CYS A 65 -15.87 -8.64 2.63
N ALA A 66 -16.07 -8.87 3.93
CA ALA A 66 -17.10 -9.80 4.42
C ALA A 66 -18.51 -9.41 3.96
N SER A 67 -18.75 -8.11 3.73
CA SER A 67 -20.03 -7.59 3.21
C SER A 67 -20.25 -7.92 1.72
N PHE A 68 -19.21 -8.37 1.02
CA PHE A 68 -19.20 -8.65 -0.42
C PHE A 68 -18.94 -10.12 -0.75
N ASP A 69 -18.99 -11.02 0.24
CA ASP A 69 -18.68 -12.46 0.07
C ASP A 69 -17.26 -12.74 -0.49
N VAL A 70 -16.34 -11.78 -0.34
CA VAL A 70 -14.97 -11.90 -0.84
C VAL A 70 -14.15 -12.69 0.18
N SER A 71 -13.59 -13.82 -0.26
CA SER A 71 -12.78 -14.69 0.61
C SER A 71 -11.38 -14.12 0.86
N GLU A 72 -10.73 -14.53 1.96
CA GLU A 72 -9.33 -14.14 2.27
C GLU A 72 -8.37 -14.40 1.10
N LYS A 73 -8.54 -15.53 0.40
CA LYS A 73 -7.75 -15.87 -0.79
C LYS A 73 -7.92 -14.84 -1.90
N GLU A 74 -9.13 -14.35 -2.11
CA GLU A 74 -9.41 -13.33 -3.12
C GLU A 74 -8.83 -11.97 -2.72
N ILE A 75 -8.87 -11.63 -1.43
CA ILE A 75 -8.18 -10.45 -0.89
C ILE A 75 -6.68 -10.52 -1.19
N VAL A 76 -6.05 -11.65 -0.87
CA VAL A 76 -4.61 -11.86 -1.15
C VAL A 76 -4.34 -11.76 -2.64
N ILE A 77 -5.19 -12.36 -3.49
CA ILE A 77 -5.09 -12.21 -4.95
C ILE A 77 -5.19 -10.74 -5.35
N LEU A 78 -6.11 -9.95 -4.80
CA LEU A 78 -6.27 -8.52 -5.13
C LEU A 78 -5.06 -7.67 -4.73
N VAL A 79 -4.44 -7.98 -3.59
CA VAL A 79 -3.20 -7.34 -3.13
C VAL A 79 -2.05 -7.69 -4.09
N LEU A 80 -1.90 -8.98 -4.44
CA LEU A 80 -0.78 -9.47 -5.25
C LEU A 80 -0.97 -9.33 -6.77
N LYS A 81 -2.19 -9.16 -7.27
CA LYS A 81 -2.51 -9.13 -8.72
C LYS A 81 -1.74 -8.06 -9.47
N GLN A 82 -1.42 -6.94 -8.81
CA GLN A 82 -0.63 -5.88 -9.44
C GLN A 82 0.86 -6.23 -9.52
N MET A 83 1.36 -7.05 -8.59
CA MET A 83 2.75 -7.56 -8.60
C MET A 83 2.94 -8.69 -9.60
N MET A 84 1.92 -9.52 -9.81
CA MET A 84 1.97 -10.63 -10.78
C MET A 84 1.75 -10.19 -12.23
N ARG A 85 1.61 -8.89 -12.52
CA ARG A 85 1.60 -8.41 -13.90
C ARG A 85 3.00 -8.57 -14.47
N GLU A 86 3.15 -9.55 -15.36
CA GLU A 86 4.39 -9.73 -16.12
C GLU A 86 4.86 -8.38 -16.69
N PRO A 87 6.16 -8.04 -16.57
CA PRO A 87 6.69 -6.88 -17.26
C PRO A 87 6.37 -7.05 -18.74
N LYS A 88 5.67 -6.07 -19.33
CA LYS A 88 5.45 -6.03 -20.77
C LYS A 88 6.83 -6.01 -21.42
N ARG A 89 7.31 -7.17 -21.87
CA ARG A 89 8.46 -7.27 -22.76
C ARG A 89 8.03 -6.64 -24.08
N CYS A 90 8.15 -5.32 -24.18
CA CYS A 90 8.05 -4.65 -25.47
C CYS A 90 9.24 -5.14 -26.30
N GLY A 91 8.97 -6.09 -27.18
CA GLY A 91 9.92 -6.55 -28.18
C GLY A 91 10.05 -5.51 -29.29
N CYS A 92 10.50 -4.31 -28.95
CA CYS A 92 10.87 -3.30 -29.95
C CYS A 92 12.09 -3.86 -30.71
N PRO A 93 11.98 -4.18 -32.00
CA PRO A 93 13.15 -4.53 -32.79
C PRO A 93 13.98 -3.26 -33.02
N THR A 94 15.28 -3.35 -32.74
CA THR A 94 16.29 -2.35 -33.10
C THR A 94 16.38 -2.20 -34.61
#